data_AF-A0A2R4NGR6-F1
#
_entry.id   AF-A0A2R4NGR6-F1
#
_cell.length_a   1.000
_cell.length_b   1.000
_cell.length_c   1.000
_cell.angle_alpha   90.00
_cell.angle_beta   90.00
_cell.angle_gamma   90.00
#
_symmetry.space_group_name_H-M   'P 1'
#
loop_
_entity.id
_entity.type
_entity.pdbx_description
1 polymer ?
#
loop_
_entity_poly.entity_id
_entity_poly.type
_entity_poly.pdbx_seq_one_letter_code
_entity_poly.pdbx_strand_id
1 'polypeptide(L)' 'MDYKHECYDLEKLLLADDEFLLYLLGGDNAKALRSDLQIRYNAGERLITTQECPEFSPIKGCPGHDCETIDE' A
#
# COMPACT_ATOMS: atom_id res chain seq x y z
N MET A 1 -1.76 2.01 20.55
CA MET A 1 -1.53 2.49 19.17
C MET A 1 -2.13 1.46 18.25
N ASP A 2 -3.33 1.73 17.72
CA ASP A 2 -3.96 0.89 16.72
C ASP A 2 -3.56 1.44 15.34
N TYR A 3 -2.86 0.63 14.57
CA TYR A 3 -2.41 1.01 13.24
C TYR A 3 -3.50 0.63 12.24
N LYS A 4 -4.05 1.63 11.53
CA LYS A 4 -5.21 1.45 10.63
C LYS A 4 -4.72 1.20 9.21
N HIS A 5 -5.00 0.03 8.64
CA HIS A 5 -4.71 -0.25 7.22
C HIS A 5 -5.33 0.79 6.29
N GLU A 6 -4.51 1.38 5.41
CA GLU A 6 -4.99 2.26 4.35
C GLU A 6 -5.37 1.44 3.12
N CYS A 7 -6.55 1.77 2.58
CA CYS A 7 -7.05 1.20 1.33
C CYS A 7 -6.66 2.10 0.17
N TYR A 8 -6.04 1.54 -0.86
CA TYR A 8 -5.65 2.27 -2.06
C TYR A 8 -6.51 1.86 -3.25
N ASP A 9 -6.85 2.84 -4.08
CA ASP A 9 -7.59 2.64 -5.32
C ASP A 9 -6.71 1.99 -6.38
N LEU A 10 -7.13 0.82 -6.86
CA LEU A 10 -6.41 0.03 -7.87
C LEU A 10 -6.29 0.75 -9.21
N GLU A 11 -7.29 1.54 -9.63
CA GLU A 11 -7.21 2.34 -10.88
C GLU A 11 -6.10 3.38 -10.77
N LYS A 12 -6.00 4.05 -9.60
CA LYS A 12 -4.92 5.01 -9.34
C LYS A 12 -3.57 4.34 -9.27
N LEU A 13 -3.46 3.19 -8.60
CA LEU A 13 -2.20 2.45 -8.50
C LEU A 13 -1.70 1.96 -9.85
N LEU A 14 -2.60 1.51 -10.73
CA LEU A 14 -2.22 1.10 -12.10
C LEU A 14 -1.64 2.27 -12.93
N LEU A 15 -1.96 3.51 -12.57
CA LEU A 15 -1.43 4.73 -13.20
C LEU A 15 -0.20 5.30 -12.48
N ALA A 16 0.09 4.85 -11.25
CA ALA A 16 1.22 5.33 -10.48
C ALA A 16 2.56 4.88 -11.10
N ASP A 17 3.65 5.56 -10.74
CA ASP A 17 4.99 5.19 -11.15
C ASP A 17 5.53 3.96 -10.39
N ASP A 18 6.53 3.33 -10.98
CA ASP A 18 7.08 2.06 -10.46
C ASP A 18 7.81 2.25 -9.12
N GLU A 19 8.46 3.39 -8.88
CA GLU A 19 9.11 3.70 -7.61
C GLU A 19 8.07 3.82 -6.49
N PHE A 20 6.96 4.51 -6.73
CA PHE A 20 5.85 4.63 -5.80
C PHE A 20 5.22 3.27 -5.49
N LEU A 21 5.00 2.43 -6.50
CA LEU A 21 4.44 1.09 -6.30
C LEU A 21 5.34 0.19 -5.43
N LEU A 22 6.64 0.21 -5.68
CA LEU A 22 7.62 -0.53 -4.89
C LEU A 22 7.69 -0.02 -3.45
N TYR A 23 7.68 1.30 -3.29
CA TYR A 23 7.66 1.94 -1.98
C TYR A 23 6.41 1.57 -1.18
N LEU A 24 5.24 1.61 -1.82
CA LEU A 24 3.96 1.43 -1.15
C LEU A 24 3.64 -0.04 -0.81
N LEU A 25 3.86 -0.95 -1.76
CA LEU A 25 3.48 -2.35 -1.63
C LEU A 25 4.62 -3.25 -1.15
N GLY A 26 5.85 -2.72 -1.13
CA GLY A 26 7.06 -3.48 -0.85
C GLY A 26 7.46 -4.39 -2.02
N GLY A 27 8.75 -4.63 -2.15
CA GLY A 27 9.33 -5.53 -3.15
C GLY A 27 10.46 -4.88 -3.95
N ASP A 28 11.02 -5.66 -4.88
CA ASP A 28 12.12 -5.26 -5.77
C ASP A 28 11.73 -5.35 -7.27
N ASN A 29 10.48 -5.72 -7.56
CA ASN A 29 10.00 -5.99 -8.91
C ASN A 29 8.65 -5.33 -9.22
N ALA A 30 8.71 -4.11 -9.76
CA ALA A 30 7.51 -3.32 -10.10
C ALA A 30 6.65 -4.00 -11.17
N LYS A 31 7.25 -4.76 -12.09
CA LYS A 31 6.51 -5.46 -13.14
C LYS A 31 5.65 -6.58 -12.57
N ALA A 32 6.17 -7.32 -11.59
CA ALA A 32 5.41 -8.34 -10.88
C ALA A 32 4.25 -7.72 -10.11
N LEU A 33 4.50 -6.61 -9.38
CA LEU A 33 3.47 -5.86 -8.66
C LEU A 33 2.37 -5.34 -9.60
N ARG A 34 2.72 -4.73 -10.73
CA ARG A 34 1.74 -4.29 -11.73
C ARG A 34 0.91 -5.44 -12.28
N SER A 35 1.55 -6.57 -12.57
CA SER A 35 0.84 -7.73 -13.07
C SER A 35 -0.19 -8.22 -12.04
N ASP A 36 0.17 -8.26 -10.76
CA ASP A 36 -0.74 -8.62 -9.67
C ASP A 36 -1.90 -7.62 -9.55
N LEU A 37 -1.61 -6.32 -9.49
CA LEU A 37 -2.62 -5.26 -9.44
C LEU A 37 -3.59 -5.35 -10.63
N GLN A 38 -3.08 -5.61 -11.83
CA GLN A 38 -3.91 -5.74 -13.04
C GLN A 38 -4.82 -6.98 -12.97
N ILE A 39 -4.33 -8.11 -12.45
CA ILE A 39 -5.12 -9.33 -12.26
C ILE A 39 -6.27 -9.05 -11.27
N ARG A 40 -5.97 -8.41 -10.13
CA ARG A 40 -6.96 -8.07 -9.10
C ARG A 40 -8.00 -7.08 -9.61
N TYR A 41 -7.56 -6.05 -10.33
CA TYR A 41 -8.45 -5.11 -10.99
C TYR A 41 -9.39 -5.81 -11.98
N ASN A 42 -8.86 -6.72 -12.80
CA ASN A 42 -9.67 -7.51 -13.74
C ASN A 42 -10.63 -8.49 -13.04
N ALA A 43 -10.31 -8.94 -11.82
CA ALA A 43 -11.21 -9.73 -10.97
C ALA A 43 -12.34 -8.89 -10.33
N GLY A 44 -12.35 -7.58 -10.55
CA GLY A 44 -13.36 -6.65 -10.03
C GLY A 44 -13.00 -6.01 -8.70
N GLU A 45 -11.80 -6.25 -8.17
CA GLU A 45 -11.32 -5.54 -7.00
C GLU A 45 -11.07 -4.08 -7.35
N ARG A 46 -11.54 -3.18 -6.49
CA ARG A 46 -11.37 -1.72 -6.65
C ARG A 46 -10.38 -1.13 -5.66
N LEU A 47 -10.24 -1.78 -4.51
CA LEU A 47 -9.35 -1.36 -3.43
C LEU A 47 -8.39 -2.48 -3.08
N ILE A 48 -7.15 -2.12 -2.78
CA ILE A 48 -6.15 -3.01 -2.16
C ILE A 48 -5.77 -2.47 -0.79
N THR A 49 -5.69 -3.36 0.19
CA THR A 49 -5.14 -3.07 1.52
C THR A 49 -3.70 -3.55 1.57
N THR A 50 -2.80 -2.72 2.07
CA THR A 50 -1.45 -3.13 2.47
C THR A 50 -1.52 -3.92 3.78
N GLN A 51 -1.99 -5.17 3.73
CA GLN A 51 -2.24 -5.98 4.94
C GLN A 51 -0.96 -6.19 5.79
N GLU A 52 0.18 -6.26 5.13
CA GLU A 52 1.49 -6.36 5.76
C GLU A 52 2.29 -5.11 5.38
N CYS A 53 2.71 -4.35 6.39
CA CYS A 53 3.65 -3.26 6.22
C CYS A 53 5.03 -3.81 6.59
N PRO A 54 5.81 -4.38 5.66
CA PRO A 54 7.06 -5.07 5.98
C PRO A 54 8.12 -4.15 6.60
N GLU A 55 8.05 -2.84 6.35
CA GLU A 55 8.90 -1.80 6.96
C GLU A 55 8.22 -1.06 8.12
N PHE A 56 7.16 -1.63 8.68
CA PHE A 56 6.46 -1.03 9.79
C PHE A 56 7.37 -0.84 11.00
N SER A 57 7.61 0.43 11.35
CA SER A 57 8.33 0.79 12.56
C SER A 57 7.33 1.15 13.65
N PRO A 58 7.37 0.51 14.83
CA PRO A 58 6.55 0.94 15.96
C PRO A 58 6.94 2.33 16.49
N ILE A 59 8.11 2.87 16.08
CA ILE A 59 8.61 4.20 16.47
C ILE A 59 8.32 5.25 15.39
N LYS A 60 8.43 4.88 14.10
CA LYS A 60 8.32 5.83 12.97
C LYS A 60 7.03 5.71 12.16
N GLY A 61 6.21 4.68 12.40
CA GLY A 61 5.04 4.35 11.59
C GLY A 61 5.40 3.65 10.28
N CYS A 62 4.40 3.52 9.42
CA CYS A 62 4.51 3.07 8.04
C CYS A 62 4.08 4.23 7.14
N PRO A 63 4.64 4.39 5.93
CA PRO A 63 4.26 5.46 4.99
C PRO A 63 2.77 5.53 4.64
N GLY A 64 2.06 4.41 4.72
CA GLY A 64 0.61 4.30 4.50
C GLY A 64 -0.22 4.34 5.77
N HIS A 65 0.34 4.82 6.89
CA HIS A 65 -0.37 4.97 8.16
C HIS A 65 -0.17 6.39 8.70
N ASP A 66 -1.24 7.18 8.66
CA ASP A 66 -1.27 8.46 9.37
C ASP A 66 -1.22 8.20 10.87
N CYS A 67 -0.21 8.76 11.53
CA CYS A 67 -0.06 8.66 12.97
C CYS A 67 -1.07 9.61 13.62
N GLU A 68 -2.29 9.13 13.92
CA GLU A 68 -3.20 9.85 14.82
C GLU A 68 -2.54 9.90 16.19
N THR A 69 -1.82 10.99 16.44
CA THR A 69 -1.36 11.37 17.78
C THR A 69 -2.61 11.55 18.62
N ILE A 70 -2.85 10.62 19.54
CA ILE A 70 -3.80 10.84 20.62
C ILE A 70 -3.11 11.88 21.51
N ASP A 71 -3.43 13.15 21.33
CA ASP A 71 -3.13 14.18 22.32
C ASP A 71 -3.81 13.76 23.64
N GLU A 72 -3.01 13.36 24.63
CA GLU A 72 -3.42 13.26 26.05
C GLU A 72 -3.32 14.62 26.74
#